data_AF-A0A9E3WY49-F1
#
_entry.id   AF-A0A9E3WY49-F1
#
_cell.length_a   1.000
_cell.length_b   1.000
_cell.length_c   1.000
_cell.angle_alpha   90.00
_cell.angle_beta   90.00
_cell.angle_gamma   90.00
#
_symmetry.space_group_name_H-M   'P 1'
#
loop_
_entity.id
_entity.type
_entity.pdbx_description
1 polymer ?
#
loop_
_entity_poly.entity_id
_entity_poly.type
_entity_poly.pdbx_seq_one_letter_code
_entity_poly.pdbx_strand_id
1 'polypeptide(L)'
;TETVHAAQANSTTTGTADSGADSATLTFDFNPAAGTEAPDIATYQYLFAAATRFDTLDPTISEAALRRLWQWRSEAADADATATEPSEADIDPTALDTPFTAIAVLTETVPALTTILGEAGATVIGYASPTDLVSAAWADETTLVILPFDLLVPRLAVLAIDGQTPVENANNFAVERYPLVTTIYAHRNAGNGAEEAAAEALLAQLAPGNRDPERLTVVAMTGVTAMVRLTASEMDQRGYAWPAEFVGPLLTSADITAISNEVPFVPGCQTDTRMDNLTFCSKPEYMEALTASGVDIIGLTGNHQNDFGREDAVTSLEIYEAAGLPVYGGGRNKEEAFAPLYLEHNGNRLAFLGANSYGPAFAWATDDQPGSAEFDLSIMSATIRNIKQLGRAEVVLAELQYQESYDVVPLLDQRQNFNALVEAGADIVTGVQSHVPQAMEFTDGKLILYGLGNLFFDQMWSQATREGMIVKHTIYNNRHISTQVFTTLLYDYGQPQWTTPEENRAILQRVYGASYW
;
A
#
# COMPACT_ATOMS: atom_id res chain seq x y z
N THR A 1 21.76 -8.84 5.05
CA THR A 1 21.23 -7.68 4.30
C THR A 1 22.21 -6.52 4.32
N GLU A 2 22.59 -5.94 5.47
CA GLU A 2 23.61 -4.86 5.52
C GLU A 2 24.95 -5.24 4.88
N THR A 3 25.45 -6.45 5.11
CA THR A 3 26.70 -6.95 4.47
C THR A 3 26.55 -7.14 2.96
N VAL A 4 25.34 -7.49 2.49
CA VAL A 4 25.02 -7.64 1.06
C VAL A 4 24.85 -6.26 0.41
N HIS A 5 24.29 -5.28 1.13
CA HIS A 5 24.26 -3.88 0.69
C HIS A 5 25.67 -3.28 0.63
N ALA A 6 26.50 -3.52 1.65
CA ALA A 6 27.89 -3.08 1.65
C ALA A 6 28.71 -3.73 0.53
N ALA A 7 28.33 -4.94 0.10
CA ALA A 7 29.00 -5.65 -0.97
C ALA A 7 28.78 -5.08 -2.39
N GLN A 8 27.92 -4.06 -2.51
CA GLN A 8 27.52 -3.42 -3.77
C GLN A 8 28.56 -2.41 -4.30
N ALA A 9 29.45 -1.91 -3.45
CA ALA A 9 30.38 -0.83 -3.78
C ALA A 9 31.60 -1.25 -4.62
N ASN A 10 31.92 -2.55 -4.71
CA ASN A 10 33.03 -3.07 -5.51
C ASN A 10 32.59 -4.36 -6.23
N SER A 11 33.09 -4.60 -7.44
CA SER A 11 32.86 -5.85 -8.21
C SER A 11 33.29 -7.13 -7.47
N THR A 12 33.99 -6.97 -6.35
CA THR A 12 34.31 -7.99 -5.36
C THR A 12 34.37 -7.30 -4.01
N THR A 13 33.48 -7.66 -3.09
CA THR A 13 33.51 -7.12 -1.73
C THR A 13 33.58 -8.24 -0.72
N THR A 14 34.43 -8.08 0.29
CA THR A 14 34.69 -9.08 1.33
C THR A 14 33.90 -8.75 2.60
N GLY A 15 32.92 -9.59 2.93
CA GLY A 15 32.17 -9.51 4.18
C GLY A 15 32.78 -10.43 5.23
N THR A 16 33.11 -9.90 6.41
CA THR A 16 33.56 -10.69 7.57
C THR A 16 32.41 -10.82 8.57
N ALA A 17 32.05 -12.06 8.92
CA ALA A 17 31.15 -12.34 10.04
C ALA A 17 31.96 -12.99 11.18
N ASP A 18 31.86 -12.42 12.38
CA ASP A 18 32.57 -12.88 13.57
C ASP A 18 31.64 -13.81 14.36
N SER A 19 31.91 -15.13 14.31
CA SER A 19 31.09 -16.14 14.99
C SER A 19 31.60 -16.52 16.39
N GLY A 20 32.62 -15.81 16.89
CA GLY A 20 33.30 -16.15 18.12
C GLY A 20 34.32 -17.27 17.89
N ALA A 21 35.57 -16.84 17.75
CA ALA A 21 36.82 -17.59 17.56
C ALA A 21 37.29 -17.83 16.12
N ASP A 22 36.40 -17.87 15.11
CA ASP A 22 36.78 -18.03 13.70
C ASP A 22 36.03 -17.02 12.79
N SER A 23 36.78 -16.31 11.94
CA SER A 23 36.25 -15.31 11.00
C SER A 23 36.21 -15.87 9.58
N ALA A 24 35.02 -16.02 8.99
CA ALA A 24 34.87 -16.36 7.58
C ALA A 24 34.75 -15.09 6.73
N THR A 25 35.37 -15.10 5.56
CA THR A 25 35.26 -14.01 4.57
C THR A 25 34.51 -14.52 3.34
N LEU A 26 33.37 -13.91 3.00
CA LEU A 26 32.64 -14.16 1.75
C LEU A 26 32.94 -13.09 0.73
N THR A 27 33.06 -13.47 -0.53
CA THR A 27 33.21 -12.54 -1.66
C THR A 27 31.91 -12.54 -2.45
N PHE A 28 31.35 -11.37 -2.75
CA PHE A 28 30.12 -11.26 -3.54
C PHE A 28 30.40 -10.68 -4.94
N ASP A 29 29.77 -11.24 -5.97
CA ASP A 29 29.76 -10.68 -7.33
C ASP A 29 28.35 -10.75 -7.98
N PHE A 30 28.18 -10.06 -9.10
CA PHE A 30 26.96 -10.08 -9.92
C PHE A 30 27.11 -10.84 -11.25
N ASN A 31 28.31 -11.36 -11.54
CA ASN A 31 28.63 -12.04 -12.79
C ASN A 31 29.70 -13.12 -12.54
N PRO A 32 29.31 -14.40 -12.41
CA PRO A 32 30.28 -15.47 -12.24
C PRO A 32 30.99 -15.62 -13.59
N ALA A 33 32.25 -15.22 -13.67
CA ALA A 33 33.02 -15.33 -14.91
C ALA A 33 32.86 -16.75 -15.50
N ALA A 34 32.49 -16.81 -16.79
CA ALA A 34 32.30 -18.05 -17.54
C ALA A 34 33.54 -18.95 -17.39
N GLY A 35 33.41 -20.03 -16.62
CA GLY A 35 34.48 -21.00 -16.39
C GLY A 35 34.77 -21.37 -14.93
N THR A 36 34.09 -20.78 -13.95
CA THR A 36 34.15 -21.25 -12.56
C THR A 36 32.89 -22.03 -12.19
N GLU A 37 32.84 -23.31 -12.57
CA GLU A 37 32.08 -24.29 -11.81
C GLU A 37 32.75 -24.44 -10.42
N ALA A 38 32.57 -23.45 -9.55
CA ALA A 38 32.94 -23.58 -8.15
C ALA A 38 31.77 -24.30 -7.43
N PRO A 39 31.98 -25.44 -6.79
CA PRO A 39 30.90 -26.23 -6.18
C PRO A 39 30.24 -25.58 -4.94
N ASP A 40 30.70 -24.41 -4.48
CA ASP A 40 30.28 -23.75 -3.23
C ASP A 40 29.78 -22.30 -3.48
N ILE A 41 28.67 -22.16 -4.20
CA ILE A 41 28.05 -20.86 -4.53
C ILE A 41 26.66 -20.78 -3.89
N ALA A 42 26.43 -19.77 -3.04
CA ALA A 42 25.08 -19.40 -2.65
C ALA A 42 24.59 -18.22 -3.50
N THR A 43 23.30 -18.21 -3.78
CA THR A 43 22.64 -17.17 -4.58
C THR A 43 21.73 -16.33 -3.70
N TYR A 44 21.74 -15.02 -3.92
CA TYR A 44 20.83 -14.07 -3.30
C TYR A 44 20.08 -13.32 -4.39
N GLN A 45 18.76 -13.50 -4.46
CA GLN A 45 17.94 -12.79 -5.43
C GLN A 45 17.84 -11.31 -5.01
N TYR A 46 18.22 -10.42 -5.92
CA TYR A 46 18.20 -8.99 -5.67
C TYR A 46 17.24 -8.28 -6.61
N LEU A 47 16.13 -7.84 -6.02
CA LEU A 47 15.03 -7.19 -6.71
C LEU A 47 15.08 -5.67 -6.46
N PHE A 48 15.00 -4.92 -7.56
CA PHE A 48 14.82 -3.48 -7.54
C PHE A 48 13.39 -3.13 -7.93
N ALA A 49 12.83 -2.07 -7.38
CA ALA A 49 11.59 -1.48 -7.85
C ALA A 49 11.88 -0.22 -8.67
N ALA A 50 11.15 -0.02 -9.76
CA ALA A 50 11.03 1.29 -10.38
C ALA A 50 9.94 2.08 -9.65
N ALA A 51 10.21 3.32 -9.28
CA ALA A 51 9.30 4.16 -8.53
C ALA A 51 9.39 5.62 -8.99
N THR A 52 8.42 6.45 -8.61
CA THR A 52 8.38 7.89 -8.88
C THR A 52 7.71 8.60 -7.70
N ARG A 53 7.58 9.93 -7.74
CA ARG A 53 6.78 10.68 -6.77
C ARG A 53 5.37 10.11 -6.66
N PHE A 54 4.84 10.09 -5.44
CA PHE A 54 3.57 9.45 -5.12
C PHE A 54 2.38 10.01 -5.92
N ASP A 55 2.39 11.31 -6.20
CA ASP A 55 1.35 12.03 -6.94
C ASP A 55 1.42 11.86 -8.47
N THR A 56 2.19 10.89 -8.96
CA THR A 56 2.16 10.50 -10.37
C THR A 56 0.83 9.82 -10.70
N LEU A 57 0.12 10.36 -11.70
CA LEU A 57 -1.27 9.98 -12.02
C LEU A 57 -1.39 8.57 -12.65
N ASP A 58 -0.33 8.11 -13.32
CA ASP A 58 -0.29 6.82 -14.02
C ASP A 58 1.12 6.21 -13.88
N PRO A 59 1.42 5.56 -12.74
CA PRO A 59 2.74 5.00 -12.48
C PRO A 59 2.89 3.65 -13.21
N THR A 60 3.05 3.70 -14.54
CA THR A 60 3.33 2.51 -15.36
C THR A 60 4.45 2.79 -16.36
N ILE A 61 5.17 1.76 -16.75
CA ILE A 61 6.21 1.83 -17.80
C ILE A 61 6.36 0.46 -18.46
N SER A 62 6.72 0.40 -19.74
CA SER A 62 7.12 -0.87 -20.36
C SER A 62 8.58 -1.18 -20.10
N GLU A 63 8.97 -2.45 -20.07
CA GLU A 63 10.39 -2.82 -19.97
C GLU A 63 11.21 -2.17 -21.10
N ALA A 64 10.65 -2.14 -22.32
CA ALA A 64 11.30 -1.52 -23.47
C ALA A 64 11.55 -0.01 -23.26
N ALA A 65 10.56 0.73 -22.73
CA ALA A 65 10.72 2.15 -22.41
C ALA A 65 11.74 2.36 -21.29
N LEU A 66 11.73 1.53 -20.24
CA LEU A 66 12.69 1.60 -19.14
C LEU A 66 14.13 1.36 -19.63
N ARG A 67 14.35 0.34 -20.48
CA ARG A 67 15.67 0.04 -21.06
C ARG A 67 16.18 1.17 -21.95
N ARG A 68 15.31 1.74 -22.80
CA ARG A 68 15.66 2.90 -23.63
C ARG A 68 16.05 4.10 -22.78
N LEU A 69 15.29 4.38 -21.73
CA LEU A 69 15.62 5.46 -20.80
C LEU A 69 16.95 5.18 -20.08
N TRP A 70 17.20 3.94 -19.63
CA TRP A 70 18.45 3.56 -18.97
C TRP A 70 19.68 3.69 -19.86
N GLN A 71 19.62 3.23 -21.11
CA GLN A 71 20.78 3.16 -22.00
C GLN A 71 21.01 4.45 -22.80
N TRP A 72 20.14 5.44 -22.66
CA TRP A 72 20.17 6.64 -23.49
C TRP A 72 21.53 7.37 -23.44
N ARG A 73 22.07 7.71 -24.60
CA ARG A 73 23.31 8.49 -24.77
C ARG A 73 22.99 9.80 -25.47
N SER A 74 23.59 10.90 -25.05
CA SER A 74 23.52 12.15 -25.81
C SER A 74 24.50 12.11 -26.99
N GLU A 75 24.09 12.66 -28.14
CA GLU A 75 24.90 12.71 -29.38
C GLU A 75 26.30 13.32 -29.21
N ALA A 76 26.52 14.13 -28.17
CA ALA A 76 27.81 14.78 -27.90
C ALA A 76 28.89 13.83 -27.35
N ALA A 77 28.51 12.67 -26.80
CA ALA A 77 29.44 11.72 -26.18
C ALA A 77 30.05 10.71 -27.17
N ASP A 78 29.41 10.47 -28.32
CA ASP A 78 29.87 9.51 -29.35
C ASP A 78 30.68 10.16 -30.49
N ALA A 79 31.05 11.44 -30.34
CA ALA A 79 31.93 12.13 -31.27
C ALA A 79 33.41 11.80 -31.01
N ASP A 80 33.79 10.52 -31.00
CA ASP A 80 35.16 10.09 -31.28
C ASP A 80 35.23 9.39 -32.65
N ALA A 81 36.17 9.87 -33.46
CA ALA A 81 36.23 9.66 -34.88
C ALA A 81 36.74 8.25 -35.20
N THR A 82 35.93 7.42 -35.89
CA THR A 82 36.32 6.51 -37.01
C THR A 82 35.36 5.35 -37.31
N ALA A 83 34.22 5.19 -36.63
CA ALA A 83 33.29 4.11 -36.96
C ALA A 83 32.29 4.50 -38.07
N THR A 84 32.37 3.81 -39.21
CA THR A 84 31.38 3.84 -40.30
C THR A 84 30.26 2.84 -40.03
N GLU A 85 29.08 3.34 -39.65
CA GLU A 85 27.70 2.97 -40.00
C GLU A 85 26.77 3.48 -38.89
N PRO A 86 25.73 4.28 -39.15
CA PRO A 86 24.78 4.70 -38.14
C PRO A 86 23.76 3.58 -37.91
N SER A 87 23.66 3.04 -36.69
CA SER A 87 22.60 2.10 -36.31
C SER A 87 21.98 2.52 -34.97
N GLU A 88 20.64 2.64 -34.95
CA GLU A 88 19.77 2.97 -33.81
C GLU A 88 19.86 4.38 -33.18
N ALA A 89 20.68 5.28 -33.71
CA ALA A 89 20.72 6.68 -33.28
C ALA A 89 19.75 7.55 -34.13
N ASP A 90 18.49 7.60 -33.73
CA ASP A 90 17.50 8.63 -34.11
C ASP A 90 16.34 8.68 -33.08
N ILE A 91 16.64 8.55 -31.77
CA ILE A 91 15.61 8.66 -30.72
C ILE A 91 15.73 10.04 -30.07
N ASP A 92 14.95 10.97 -30.64
CA ASP A 92 14.51 12.22 -29.99
C ASP A 92 14.00 11.90 -28.57
N PRO A 93 14.37 12.64 -27.51
CA PRO A 93 13.81 12.42 -26.16
C PRO A 93 12.28 12.57 -26.12
N THR A 94 11.64 13.22 -27.10
CA THR A 94 10.17 13.20 -27.28
C THR A 94 9.63 11.92 -27.93
N ALA A 95 10.50 11.01 -28.40
CA ALA A 95 10.19 9.68 -28.91
C ALA A 95 10.26 8.58 -27.83
N LEU A 96 10.58 8.94 -26.59
CA LEU A 96 10.33 8.08 -25.44
C LEU A 96 8.81 8.10 -25.16
N ASP A 97 8.13 6.96 -25.36
CA ASP A 97 6.73 6.74 -24.92
C ASP A 97 6.63 6.70 -23.37
N THR A 98 7.21 7.69 -22.70
CA THR A 98 7.26 7.82 -21.25
C THR A 98 7.50 9.29 -20.86
N PRO A 99 6.88 9.79 -19.77
CA PRO A 99 7.09 11.16 -19.30
C PRO A 99 8.45 11.37 -18.60
N PHE A 100 9.24 10.31 -18.39
CA PHE A 100 10.50 10.37 -17.64
C PHE A 100 11.69 10.77 -18.51
N THR A 101 12.54 11.64 -17.97
CA THR A 101 13.77 12.14 -18.63
C THR A 101 15.05 11.75 -17.90
N ALA A 102 14.96 11.28 -16.66
CA ALA A 102 16.10 10.86 -15.84
C ALA A 102 15.77 9.61 -15.00
N ILE A 103 16.80 8.84 -14.65
CA ILE A 103 16.74 7.74 -13.70
C ILE A 103 17.69 8.01 -12.54
N ALA A 104 17.14 8.20 -11.34
CA ALA A 104 17.89 8.29 -10.10
C ALA A 104 18.10 6.90 -9.49
N VAL A 105 19.34 6.57 -9.13
CA VAL A 105 19.71 5.28 -8.50
C VAL A 105 20.69 5.49 -7.37
N LEU A 106 20.78 4.53 -6.44
CA LEU A 106 21.90 4.52 -5.51
C LEU A 106 23.19 4.29 -6.32
N THR A 107 24.23 5.09 -6.07
CA THR A 107 25.49 4.94 -6.80
C THR A 107 26.05 3.52 -6.63
N GLU A 108 25.91 2.93 -5.45
CA GLU A 108 26.35 1.55 -5.22
C GLU A 108 25.54 0.49 -6.00
N THR A 109 24.32 0.77 -6.46
CA THR A 109 23.50 -0.23 -7.16
C THR A 109 23.69 -0.25 -8.67
N VAL A 110 24.40 0.73 -9.24
CA VAL A 110 24.67 0.81 -10.69
C VAL A 110 25.30 -0.48 -11.24
N PRO A 111 26.34 -1.08 -10.62
CA PRO A 111 26.93 -2.32 -11.14
C PRO A 111 25.92 -3.47 -11.24
N ALA A 112 25.05 -3.60 -10.24
CA ALA A 112 24.00 -4.61 -10.21
C ALA A 112 22.99 -4.39 -11.35
N LEU A 113 22.51 -3.16 -11.51
CA LEU A 113 21.57 -2.78 -12.56
C LEU A 113 22.18 -2.93 -13.96
N THR A 114 23.49 -2.71 -14.12
CA THR A 114 24.18 -2.94 -15.40
C THR A 114 24.11 -4.39 -15.84
N THR A 115 24.10 -5.36 -14.92
CA THR A 115 23.96 -6.79 -15.28
C THR A 115 22.63 -7.14 -15.94
N ILE A 116 21.58 -6.38 -15.65
CA ILE A 116 20.22 -6.64 -16.14
C ILE A 116 19.74 -5.64 -17.19
N LEU A 117 20.20 -4.40 -17.14
CA LEU A 117 19.80 -3.31 -18.04
C LEU A 117 20.90 -2.90 -19.04
N GLY A 118 22.12 -3.44 -18.93
CA GLY A 118 23.26 -3.02 -19.75
C GLY A 118 23.93 -1.74 -19.24
N GLU A 119 24.88 -1.18 -20.00
CA GLU A 119 25.63 0.00 -19.58
C GLU A 119 24.74 1.22 -19.34
N ALA A 120 24.90 1.86 -18.18
CA ALA A 120 24.10 3.01 -17.76
C ALA A 120 24.38 4.24 -18.64
N GLY A 121 23.32 4.84 -19.17
CA GLY A 121 23.24 6.02 -20.03
C GLY A 121 23.57 7.35 -19.35
N ALA A 122 23.47 8.45 -20.11
CA ALA A 122 23.63 9.82 -19.60
C ALA A 122 22.44 10.31 -18.76
N THR A 123 21.30 9.63 -18.84
CA THR A 123 20.08 9.84 -18.03
C THR A 123 20.17 9.27 -16.62
N VAL A 124 21.15 8.40 -16.34
CA VAL A 124 21.31 7.73 -15.05
C VAL A 124 22.13 8.60 -14.10
N ILE A 125 21.53 8.98 -12.97
CA ILE A 125 22.12 9.85 -11.96
C ILE A 125 22.26 9.08 -10.66
N GLY A 126 23.50 8.98 -10.16
CA GLY A 126 23.80 8.29 -8.91
C GLY A 126 23.62 9.20 -7.69
N TYR A 127 23.06 8.65 -6.61
CA TYR A 127 22.86 9.29 -5.32
C TYR A 127 23.44 8.42 -4.19
N ALA A 128 23.82 9.07 -3.08
CA ALA A 128 24.49 8.40 -1.97
C ALA A 128 23.53 7.79 -0.93
N SER A 129 22.25 8.15 -0.95
CA SER A 129 21.29 7.67 0.04
C SER A 129 19.87 7.51 -0.52
N PRO A 130 19.04 6.63 0.05
CA PRO A 130 17.63 6.52 -0.32
C PRO A 130 16.84 7.83 -0.11
N THR A 131 17.19 8.62 0.91
CA THR A 131 16.57 9.92 1.16
C THR A 131 16.82 10.90 0.02
N ASP A 132 18.02 10.90 -0.55
CA ASP A 132 18.34 11.75 -1.69
C ASP A 132 17.59 11.30 -2.96
N LEU A 133 17.37 9.99 -3.14
CA LEU A 133 16.54 9.47 -4.23
C LEU A 133 15.10 9.92 -4.15
N VAL A 134 14.50 9.83 -2.97
CA VAL A 134 13.14 10.33 -2.72
C VAL A 134 13.10 11.83 -2.99
N SER A 135 14.10 12.58 -2.52
CA SER A 135 14.19 14.03 -2.76
C SER A 135 14.31 14.36 -4.26
N ALA A 136 15.05 13.57 -5.04
CA ALA A 136 15.18 13.74 -6.48
C ALA A 136 13.83 13.54 -7.20
N ALA A 137 13.10 12.47 -6.87
CA ALA A 137 11.76 12.22 -7.44
C ALA A 137 10.76 13.35 -7.11
N TRP A 138 10.82 13.90 -5.89
CA TRP A 138 9.97 15.01 -5.48
C TRP A 138 10.45 16.38 -6.00
N ALA A 139 11.69 16.52 -6.44
CA ALA A 139 12.20 17.73 -7.06
C ALA A 139 11.78 17.87 -8.54
N ASP A 140 11.66 16.76 -9.27
CA ASP A 140 11.31 16.75 -10.70
C ASP A 140 10.35 15.60 -11.03
N GLU A 141 9.17 15.92 -11.61
CA GLU A 141 8.13 14.94 -11.96
C GLU A 141 8.53 13.97 -13.07
N THR A 142 9.59 14.31 -13.81
CA THR A 142 10.15 13.49 -14.87
C THR A 142 11.30 12.59 -14.40
N THR A 143 11.56 12.54 -13.09
CA THR A 143 12.58 11.64 -12.51
C THR A 143 11.97 10.32 -12.05
N LEU A 144 12.40 9.23 -12.67
CA LEU A 144 12.17 7.86 -12.21
C LEU A 144 13.26 7.47 -11.21
N VAL A 145 12.94 6.68 -10.19
CA VAL A 145 13.89 6.10 -9.24
C VAL A 145 13.94 4.59 -9.45
N ILE A 146 15.14 4.02 -9.46
CA ILE A 146 15.32 2.56 -9.31
C ILE A 146 16.07 2.30 -8.00
N LEU A 147 15.42 1.60 -7.07
CA LEU A 147 15.96 1.32 -5.75
C LEU A 147 15.66 -0.13 -5.32
N PRO A 148 16.46 -0.71 -4.42
CA PRO A 148 16.17 -2.03 -3.83
C PRO A 148 14.78 -2.08 -3.19
N PHE A 149 14.06 -3.18 -3.39
CA PHE A 149 12.69 -3.37 -2.88
C PHE A 149 12.53 -3.07 -1.38
N ASP A 150 13.47 -3.55 -0.57
CA ASP A 150 13.49 -3.39 0.89
C ASP A 150 13.82 -1.97 1.36
N LEU A 151 14.19 -1.08 0.44
CA LEU A 151 14.41 0.35 0.67
C LEU A 151 13.24 1.22 0.22
N LEU A 152 12.14 0.62 -0.26
CA LEU A 152 10.92 1.36 -0.58
C LEU A 152 10.35 2.11 0.63
N VAL A 153 9.73 3.25 0.31
CA VAL A 153 9.04 4.10 1.28
C VAL A 153 7.69 4.57 0.72
N PRO A 154 6.68 4.83 1.56
CA PRO A 154 5.33 5.20 1.12
C PRO A 154 5.25 6.47 0.28
N ARG A 155 6.25 7.37 0.38
CA ARG A 155 6.35 8.62 -0.39
C ARG A 155 6.61 8.41 -1.89
N LEU A 156 6.75 7.17 -2.34
CA LEU A 156 6.96 6.81 -3.74
C LEU A 156 5.80 5.96 -4.27
N ALA A 157 5.37 6.25 -5.49
CA ALA A 157 4.50 5.35 -6.25
C ALA A 157 5.38 4.36 -7.02
N VAL A 158 5.19 3.06 -6.77
CA VAL A 158 5.91 2.01 -7.49
C VAL A 158 5.28 1.82 -8.86
N LEU A 159 6.10 1.86 -9.91
CA LEU A 159 5.63 1.68 -11.27
C LEU A 159 5.35 0.21 -11.55
N ALA A 160 4.22 -0.08 -12.19
CA ALA A 160 4.02 -1.36 -12.84
C ALA A 160 4.89 -1.44 -14.10
N ILE A 161 5.74 -2.47 -14.20
CA ILE A 161 6.52 -2.76 -15.40
C ILE A 161 5.83 -3.88 -16.16
N ASP A 162 5.29 -3.57 -17.34
CA ASP A 162 4.48 -4.50 -18.14
C ASP A 162 3.37 -5.20 -17.32
N GLY A 163 2.74 -4.43 -16.41
CA GLY A 163 1.67 -4.90 -15.53
C GLY A 163 2.11 -5.67 -14.28
N GLN A 164 3.42 -5.84 -14.04
CA GLN A 164 3.95 -6.46 -12.83
C GLN A 164 4.44 -5.39 -11.83
N THR A 165 4.07 -5.52 -10.57
CA THR A 165 4.56 -4.64 -9.51
C THR A 165 5.05 -5.45 -8.29
N PRO A 166 6.27 -5.19 -7.78
CA PRO A 166 6.86 -6.03 -6.74
C PRO A 166 6.24 -5.83 -5.36
N VAL A 167 5.39 -4.80 -5.18
CA VAL A 167 4.68 -4.51 -3.92
C VAL A 167 3.39 -5.32 -3.73
N GLU A 168 3.02 -6.13 -4.72
CA GLU A 168 1.92 -7.10 -4.62
C GLU A 168 2.38 -8.43 -3.99
N ASN A 169 1.44 -9.20 -3.45
CA ASN A 169 1.71 -10.53 -2.89
C ASN A 169 2.04 -11.57 -3.96
N ALA A 170 2.43 -12.78 -3.54
CA ALA A 170 2.88 -13.84 -4.45
C ALA A 170 1.83 -14.32 -5.45
N ASN A 171 0.53 -14.09 -5.17
CA ASN A 171 -0.55 -14.46 -6.09
C ASN A 171 -0.68 -13.48 -7.27
N ASN A 172 -0.16 -12.26 -7.12
CA ASN A 172 -0.33 -11.17 -8.09
C ASN A 172 1.00 -10.63 -8.64
N PHE A 173 2.13 -11.21 -8.23
CA PHE A 173 3.46 -10.86 -8.71
C PHE A 173 4.28 -12.10 -9.09
N ALA A 174 4.66 -12.19 -10.36
CA ALA A 174 5.50 -13.27 -10.89
C ALA A 174 6.94 -12.76 -11.05
N VAL A 175 7.79 -13.07 -10.07
CA VAL A 175 9.18 -12.57 -10.00
C VAL A 175 10.01 -12.94 -11.24
N GLU A 176 9.74 -14.10 -11.85
CA GLU A 176 10.43 -14.61 -13.03
C GLU A 176 10.12 -13.80 -14.30
N ARG A 177 9.05 -12.99 -14.28
CA ARG A 177 8.65 -12.11 -15.39
C ARG A 177 9.04 -10.65 -15.15
N TYR A 178 9.59 -10.34 -13.98
CA TYR A 178 9.91 -8.96 -13.62
C TYR A 178 11.35 -8.62 -14.02
N PRO A 179 11.58 -7.53 -14.79
CA PRO A 179 12.86 -7.31 -15.45
C PRO A 179 13.95 -6.71 -14.54
N LEU A 180 13.59 -6.31 -13.32
CA LEU A 180 14.50 -5.68 -12.36
C LEU A 180 14.98 -6.64 -11.26
N VAL A 181 15.29 -7.88 -11.67
CA VAL A 181 15.78 -8.93 -10.76
C VAL A 181 17.15 -9.40 -11.24
N THR A 182 18.16 -9.33 -10.38
CA THR A 182 19.49 -9.92 -10.61
C THR A 182 19.83 -10.92 -9.51
N THR A 183 20.89 -11.69 -9.71
CA THR A 183 21.41 -12.64 -8.71
C THR A 183 22.77 -12.17 -8.23
N ILE A 184 22.91 -12.06 -6.92
CA ILE A 184 24.22 -11.89 -6.28
C ILE A 184 24.74 -13.27 -5.94
N TYR A 185 25.97 -13.55 -6.37
CA TYR A 185 26.66 -14.79 -6.10
C TYR A 185 27.60 -14.58 -4.93
N ALA A 186 27.38 -15.32 -3.85
CA ALA A 186 28.26 -15.35 -2.70
C ALA A 186 29.23 -16.52 -2.85
N HIS A 187 30.51 -16.20 -2.97
CA HIS A 187 31.61 -17.13 -3.08
C HIS A 187 32.26 -17.34 -1.72
N ARG A 188 32.52 -18.60 -1.42
CA ARG A 188 33.40 -18.99 -0.33
C ARG A 188 34.85 -18.69 -0.73
N ASN A 189 35.59 -17.96 0.12
CA ASN A 189 37.04 -17.88 -0.04
C ASN A 189 37.69 -19.16 0.52
N ALA A 190 38.75 -19.65 -0.12
CA ALA A 190 39.47 -20.83 0.34
C ALA A 190 40.03 -20.59 1.77
N GLY A 191 39.65 -21.45 2.71
CA GLY A 191 39.99 -21.33 4.13
C GLY A 191 40.31 -22.68 4.77
N ASN A 192 40.65 -22.66 6.05
CA ASN A 192 40.79 -23.89 6.85
C ASN A 192 39.39 -24.46 7.21
N GLY A 193 39.31 -25.71 7.69
CA GLY A 193 38.03 -26.38 7.96
C GLY A 193 37.10 -25.68 8.97
N ALA A 194 37.61 -24.77 9.82
CA ALA A 194 36.77 -23.97 10.71
C ALA A 194 36.18 -22.74 9.99
N GLU A 195 36.97 -22.10 9.12
CA GLU A 195 36.50 -21.01 8.25
C GLU A 195 35.46 -21.51 7.24
N GLU A 196 35.60 -22.75 6.74
CA GLU A 196 34.62 -23.40 5.87
C GLU A 196 33.27 -23.61 6.57
N ALA A 197 33.28 -24.11 7.81
CA ALA A 197 32.07 -24.32 8.60
C ALA A 197 31.38 -22.99 8.95
N ALA A 198 32.16 -21.95 9.27
CA ALA A 198 31.63 -20.61 9.54
C ALA A 198 31.02 -19.96 8.27
N ALA A 199 31.64 -20.14 7.10
CA ALA A 199 31.08 -19.68 5.83
C ALA A 199 29.78 -20.42 5.48
N GLU A 200 29.71 -21.74 5.68
CA GLU A 200 28.50 -22.53 5.46
C GLU A 200 27.35 -22.09 6.39
N ALA A 201 27.64 -21.86 7.67
CA ALA A 201 26.66 -21.35 8.61
C ALA A 201 26.16 -19.95 8.23
N LEU A 202 27.02 -19.08 7.69
CA LEU A 202 26.65 -17.75 7.22
C LEU A 202 25.79 -17.81 5.95
N LEU A 203 26.17 -18.65 4.97
CA LEU A 203 25.40 -18.85 3.75
C LEU A 203 24.02 -19.45 4.04
N ALA A 204 23.92 -20.38 5.00
CA ALA A 204 22.66 -20.96 5.44
C ALA A 204 21.72 -19.95 6.15
N GLN A 205 22.25 -18.81 6.61
CA GLN A 205 21.47 -17.73 7.23
C GLN A 205 21.07 -16.62 6.25
N LEU A 206 21.60 -16.63 5.02
CA LEU A 206 21.20 -15.65 4.02
C LEU A 206 19.75 -15.89 3.63
N ALA A 207 18.94 -14.84 3.71
CA ALA A 207 17.60 -14.85 3.13
C ALA A 207 17.70 -15.14 1.62
N PRO A 208 16.68 -15.76 1.01
CA PRO A 208 16.70 -16.08 -0.42
C PRO A 208 16.81 -14.83 -1.32
N GLY A 209 16.45 -13.66 -0.78
CA GLY A 209 16.60 -12.38 -1.45
C GLY A 209 16.20 -11.20 -0.57
N ASN A 210 16.16 -10.01 -1.16
CA ASN A 210 15.70 -8.80 -0.47
C ASN A 210 14.17 -8.61 -0.47
N ARG A 211 13.44 -9.45 -1.21
CA ARG A 211 11.99 -9.57 -1.17
C ARG A 211 11.58 -11.00 -0.79
N ASP A 212 11.03 -11.15 0.41
CA ASP A 212 10.45 -12.41 0.88
C ASP A 212 8.91 -12.31 0.89
N PRO A 213 8.19 -13.03 0.02
CA PRO A 213 6.73 -12.97 0.01
C PRO A 213 6.10 -13.43 1.34
N GLU A 214 6.76 -14.29 2.11
CA GLU A 214 6.28 -14.76 3.43
C GLU A 214 6.50 -13.71 4.53
N ARG A 215 7.05 -12.53 4.19
CA ARG A 215 7.17 -11.37 5.08
C ARG A 215 6.41 -10.14 4.60
N LEU A 216 5.67 -10.28 3.51
CA LEU A 216 4.90 -9.22 2.87
C LEU A 216 3.43 -9.38 3.25
N THR A 217 2.74 -8.28 3.52
CA THR A 217 1.30 -8.24 3.76
C THR A 217 0.70 -7.08 2.99
N VAL A 218 -0.25 -7.37 2.11
CA VAL A 218 -1.04 -6.38 1.39
C VAL A 218 -2.35 -6.16 2.12
N VAL A 219 -2.60 -4.95 2.61
CA VAL A 219 -3.84 -4.55 3.26
C VAL A 219 -4.66 -3.68 2.31
N ALA A 220 -5.82 -4.13 1.87
CA ALA A 220 -6.79 -3.31 1.15
C ALA A 220 -7.70 -2.56 2.13
N MET A 221 -7.92 -1.27 1.91
CA MET A 221 -8.89 -0.46 2.64
C MET A 221 -9.83 0.26 1.68
N THR A 222 -11.09 0.42 2.10
CA THR A 222 -12.14 1.01 1.28
C THR A 222 -12.75 2.25 1.90
N GLY A 223 -13.47 3.01 1.07
CA GLY A 223 -14.49 3.93 1.56
C GLY A 223 -15.63 3.24 2.31
N VAL A 224 -16.62 4.04 2.70
CA VAL A 224 -17.73 3.60 3.56
C VAL A 224 -18.79 2.80 2.79
N THR A 225 -19.39 1.81 3.46
CA THR A 225 -20.59 1.13 2.98
C THR A 225 -21.83 1.50 3.81
N ALA A 226 -22.91 1.79 3.11
CA ALA A 226 -24.26 1.91 3.64
C ALA A 226 -25.24 1.25 2.64
N MET A 227 -25.46 -0.06 2.81
CA MET A 227 -26.28 -0.88 1.91
C MET A 227 -27.76 -0.71 2.21
N VAL A 228 -28.29 0.47 1.88
CA VAL A 228 -29.62 0.95 2.25
C VAL A 228 -30.35 1.57 1.06
N ARG A 229 -31.60 1.97 1.24
CA ARG A 229 -32.39 2.75 0.26
C ARG A 229 -32.30 2.18 -1.17
N LEU A 230 -31.78 2.94 -2.13
CA LEU A 230 -31.69 2.49 -3.52
C LEU A 230 -30.60 1.43 -3.71
N THR A 231 -29.50 1.45 -2.95
CA THR A 231 -28.51 0.36 -2.94
C THR A 231 -29.19 -0.96 -2.55
N ALA A 232 -29.95 -0.96 -1.46
CA ALA A 232 -30.71 -2.13 -1.00
C ALA A 232 -31.74 -2.60 -2.05
N SER A 233 -32.43 -1.67 -2.71
CA SER A 233 -33.38 -1.97 -3.79
C SER A 233 -32.72 -2.66 -4.98
N GLU A 234 -31.52 -2.23 -5.38
CA GLU A 234 -30.80 -2.84 -6.49
C GLU A 234 -30.25 -4.22 -6.10
N MET A 235 -29.73 -4.37 -4.87
CA MET A 235 -29.29 -5.67 -4.34
C MET A 235 -30.43 -6.69 -4.29
N ASP A 236 -31.63 -6.28 -3.86
CA ASP A 236 -32.82 -7.14 -3.85
C ASP A 236 -33.24 -7.64 -5.24
N GLN A 237 -32.97 -6.86 -6.28
CA GLN A 237 -33.36 -7.17 -7.65
C GLN A 237 -32.30 -7.93 -8.44
N ARG A 238 -31.01 -7.64 -8.16
CA ARG A 238 -29.88 -8.12 -8.96
C ARG A 238 -29.08 -9.23 -8.28
N GLY A 239 -29.27 -9.42 -6.97
CA GLY A 239 -28.51 -10.34 -6.14
C GLY A 239 -27.64 -9.59 -5.14
N TYR A 240 -27.41 -10.20 -3.97
CA TYR A 240 -26.77 -9.50 -2.85
C TYR A 240 -25.27 -9.30 -3.05
N ALA A 241 -24.59 -10.12 -3.85
CA ALA A 241 -23.20 -9.90 -4.24
C ALA A 241 -23.00 -8.81 -5.31
N TRP A 242 -24.07 -8.33 -5.96
CA TRP A 242 -23.99 -7.43 -7.13
C TRP A 242 -23.11 -6.18 -6.95
N PRO A 243 -23.13 -5.47 -5.79
CA PRO A 243 -22.26 -4.31 -5.58
C PRO A 243 -20.77 -4.64 -5.73
N ALA A 244 -20.36 -5.85 -5.36
CA ALA A 244 -18.96 -6.28 -5.33
C ALA A 244 -18.43 -6.76 -6.68
N GLU A 245 -19.26 -6.92 -7.72
CA GLU A 245 -18.87 -7.61 -8.97
C GLU A 245 -17.59 -7.07 -9.63
N PHE A 246 -17.41 -5.75 -9.66
CA PHE A 246 -16.25 -5.12 -10.31
C PHE A 246 -15.05 -4.99 -9.37
N VAL A 247 -15.30 -4.63 -8.10
CA VAL A 247 -14.25 -4.31 -7.13
C VAL A 247 -13.75 -5.52 -6.35
N GLY A 248 -14.58 -6.56 -6.22
CA GLY A 248 -14.32 -7.76 -5.44
C GLY A 248 -13.05 -8.51 -5.84
N PRO A 249 -12.74 -8.69 -7.14
CA PRO A 249 -11.48 -9.31 -7.55
C PRO A 249 -10.22 -8.57 -7.06
N LEU A 250 -10.22 -7.22 -7.04
CA LEU A 250 -9.08 -6.45 -6.52
C LEU A 250 -9.00 -6.59 -5.00
N LEU A 251 -10.12 -6.46 -4.30
CA LEU A 251 -10.15 -6.52 -2.83
C LEU A 251 -9.73 -7.92 -2.33
N THR A 252 -10.33 -8.98 -2.88
CA THR A 252 -9.99 -10.38 -2.57
C THR A 252 -8.54 -10.75 -2.89
N SER A 253 -7.86 -9.96 -3.74
CA SER A 253 -6.45 -10.20 -4.07
C SER A 253 -5.48 -9.77 -2.96
N ALA A 254 -5.94 -8.95 -1.99
CA ALA A 254 -5.16 -8.55 -0.82
C ALA A 254 -5.08 -9.68 0.21
N ASP A 255 -4.11 -9.60 1.12
CA ASP A 255 -3.98 -10.56 2.23
C ASP A 255 -4.94 -10.24 3.38
N ILE A 256 -5.29 -8.96 3.53
CA ILE A 256 -6.28 -8.46 4.49
C ILE A 256 -7.12 -7.39 3.79
N THR A 257 -8.43 -7.57 3.72
CA THR A 257 -9.37 -6.54 3.28
C THR A 257 -10.14 -5.97 4.47
N ALA A 258 -9.96 -4.67 4.72
CA ALA A 258 -10.69 -3.91 5.71
C ALA A 258 -11.79 -3.09 5.04
N ILE A 259 -13.05 -3.32 5.44
CA ILE A 259 -14.19 -2.56 4.95
C ILE A 259 -14.83 -1.79 6.10
N SER A 260 -15.03 -0.49 5.90
CA SER A 260 -15.78 0.36 6.82
C SER A 260 -17.28 0.21 6.55
N ASN A 261 -18.04 -0.29 7.53
CA ASN A 261 -19.49 -0.43 7.42
C ASN A 261 -20.22 0.46 8.44
N GLU A 262 -21.12 1.29 7.93
CA GLU A 262 -21.72 2.39 8.69
C GLU A 262 -23.04 2.03 9.36
N VAL A 263 -23.73 1.01 8.83
CA VAL A 263 -25.14 0.69 9.11
C VAL A 263 -25.31 -0.70 9.72
N PRO A 264 -26.33 -0.93 10.59
CA PRO A 264 -26.55 -2.23 11.21
C PRO A 264 -27.21 -3.22 10.24
N PHE A 265 -26.93 -4.50 10.45
CA PHE A 265 -27.72 -5.60 9.92
C PHE A 265 -28.90 -5.90 10.84
N VAL A 266 -30.11 -5.78 10.31
CA VAL A 266 -31.37 -5.90 11.08
C VAL A 266 -32.25 -6.99 10.47
N PRO A 267 -32.50 -8.10 11.19
CA PRO A 267 -33.43 -9.14 10.73
C PRO A 267 -34.82 -8.56 10.44
N GLY A 268 -35.33 -8.82 9.24
CA GLY A 268 -36.64 -8.30 8.82
C GLY A 268 -36.63 -6.83 8.36
N CYS A 269 -35.45 -6.19 8.25
CA CYS A 269 -35.30 -4.88 7.63
C CYS A 269 -36.07 -4.80 6.29
N GLN A 270 -36.90 -3.78 6.15
CA GLN A 270 -37.64 -3.51 4.92
C GLN A 270 -36.91 -2.44 4.13
N THR A 271 -36.71 -2.68 2.84
CA THR A 271 -36.09 -1.72 1.93
C THR A 271 -36.98 -0.47 1.82
N ASP A 272 -36.47 0.66 2.31
CA ASP A 272 -37.13 1.97 2.21
C ASP A 272 -36.34 2.88 1.26
N THR A 273 -36.83 3.05 0.04
CA THR A 273 -36.17 3.78 -1.04
C THR A 273 -36.35 5.31 -0.98
N ARG A 274 -36.99 5.83 0.07
CA ARG A 274 -37.16 7.27 0.23
C ARG A 274 -35.81 7.92 0.49
N MET A 275 -35.42 8.86 -0.38
CA MET A 275 -34.12 9.55 -0.25
C MET A 275 -34.02 10.43 1.00
N ASP A 276 -35.15 10.84 1.59
CA ASP A 276 -35.21 11.56 2.87
C ASP A 276 -35.24 10.63 4.10
N ASN A 277 -35.17 9.31 3.90
CA ASN A 277 -34.91 8.38 5.00
C ASN A 277 -33.45 8.52 5.46
N LEU A 278 -33.26 8.78 6.75
CA LEU A 278 -31.97 8.89 7.44
C LEU A 278 -31.88 7.94 8.64
N THR A 279 -32.80 6.97 8.71
CA THR A 279 -32.76 5.86 9.67
C THR A 279 -32.54 4.59 8.89
N PHE A 280 -31.35 4.03 9.04
CA PHE A 280 -30.78 3.05 8.14
C PHE A 280 -30.73 1.64 8.76
N CYS A 281 -31.15 0.66 7.96
CA CYS A 281 -30.89 -0.75 8.23
C CYS A 281 -30.50 -1.45 6.93
N SER A 282 -29.64 -2.46 7.05
CA SER A 282 -29.35 -3.42 6.01
C SER A 282 -29.94 -4.78 6.38
N LYS A 283 -30.34 -5.56 5.37
CA LYS A 283 -30.75 -6.95 5.60
C LYS A 283 -29.52 -7.81 5.90
N PRO A 284 -29.56 -8.80 6.82
CA PRO A 284 -28.43 -9.69 7.07
C PRO A 284 -27.88 -10.36 5.80
N GLU A 285 -28.73 -10.61 4.81
CA GLU A 285 -28.34 -11.19 3.52
C GLU A 285 -27.38 -10.31 2.72
N TYR A 286 -27.35 -9.00 2.97
CA TYR A 286 -26.41 -8.07 2.31
C TYR A 286 -24.96 -8.24 2.78
N MET A 287 -24.73 -9.02 3.84
CA MET A 287 -23.39 -9.53 4.20
C MET A 287 -22.72 -10.23 3.01
N GLU A 288 -23.50 -10.81 2.09
CA GLU A 288 -22.98 -11.41 0.86
C GLU A 288 -22.11 -10.44 0.04
N ALA A 289 -22.46 -9.14 -0.04
CA ALA A 289 -21.66 -8.14 -0.74
C ALA A 289 -20.25 -8.01 -0.13
N LEU A 290 -20.15 -7.91 1.20
CA LEU A 290 -18.83 -7.76 1.84
C LEU A 290 -18.03 -9.05 1.73
N THR A 291 -18.66 -10.23 1.85
CA THR A 291 -17.98 -11.51 1.63
C THR A 291 -17.49 -11.68 0.19
N ALA A 292 -18.28 -11.24 -0.80
CA ALA A 292 -17.88 -11.24 -2.22
C ALA A 292 -16.77 -10.23 -2.52
N SER A 293 -16.60 -9.21 -1.66
CA SER A 293 -15.45 -8.33 -1.65
C SER A 293 -14.21 -8.90 -0.95
N GLY A 294 -14.28 -10.12 -0.39
CA GLY A 294 -13.16 -10.75 0.30
C GLY A 294 -12.84 -10.10 1.64
N VAL A 295 -13.84 -9.57 2.34
CA VAL A 295 -13.64 -8.91 3.63
C VAL A 295 -13.04 -9.84 4.67
N ASP A 296 -12.02 -9.36 5.38
CA ASP A 296 -11.37 -10.07 6.49
C ASP A 296 -11.65 -9.38 7.82
N ILE A 297 -11.75 -8.05 7.82
CA ILE A 297 -12.04 -7.25 9.03
C ILE A 297 -13.04 -6.13 8.73
N ILE A 298 -13.85 -5.77 9.74
CA ILE A 298 -14.86 -4.71 9.62
C ILE A 298 -14.51 -3.52 10.52
N GLY A 299 -14.39 -2.33 9.90
CA GLY A 299 -14.35 -1.06 10.59
C GLY A 299 -15.75 -0.58 10.95
N LEU A 300 -16.04 -0.49 12.25
CA LEU A 300 -17.34 -0.09 12.79
C LEU A 300 -17.28 1.32 13.38
N THR A 301 -16.85 2.29 12.57
CA THR A 301 -16.83 3.71 12.96
C THR A 301 -18.14 4.45 12.65
N GLY A 302 -19.14 3.75 12.08
CA GLY A 302 -20.45 4.26 11.69
C GLY A 302 -21.17 5.11 12.73
N ASN A 303 -21.76 6.23 12.29
CA ASN A 303 -22.78 6.99 13.04
C ASN A 303 -24.18 6.36 12.98
N HIS A 304 -24.44 5.47 12.02
CA HIS A 304 -25.76 4.86 11.82
C HIS A 304 -25.92 3.48 12.49
N GLN A 305 -24.90 2.97 13.18
CA GLN A 305 -24.92 1.61 13.76
C GLN A 305 -26.06 1.33 14.74
N ASN A 306 -26.59 2.36 15.40
CA ASN A 306 -27.65 2.24 16.39
C ASN A 306 -29.02 2.73 15.89
N ASP A 307 -29.19 2.96 14.57
CA ASP A 307 -30.40 3.57 14.00
C ASP A 307 -31.68 2.78 14.28
N PHE A 308 -31.59 1.46 14.31
CA PHE A 308 -32.70 0.56 14.65
C PHE A 308 -32.68 0.12 16.12
N GLY A 309 -31.87 0.78 16.95
CA GLY A 309 -31.73 0.49 18.35
C GLY A 309 -30.54 -0.41 18.66
N ARG A 310 -30.17 -0.41 19.94
CA ARG A 310 -28.97 -1.07 20.44
C ARG A 310 -29.07 -2.60 20.41
N GLU A 311 -30.28 -3.16 20.51
CA GLU A 311 -30.48 -4.61 20.36
C GLU A 311 -30.06 -5.10 18.97
N ASP A 312 -30.44 -4.38 17.91
CA ASP A 312 -30.06 -4.72 16.54
C ASP A 312 -28.58 -4.44 16.23
N ALA A 313 -27.96 -3.48 16.92
CA ALA A 313 -26.52 -3.31 16.87
C ALA A 313 -25.77 -4.51 17.47
N VAL A 314 -26.25 -5.08 18.58
CA VAL A 314 -25.71 -6.35 19.11
C VAL A 314 -25.93 -7.49 18.10
N THR A 315 -27.11 -7.59 17.50
CA THR A 315 -27.40 -8.59 16.46
C THR A 315 -26.41 -8.48 15.29
N SER A 316 -26.05 -7.26 14.87
CA SER A 316 -25.03 -7.04 13.84
C SER A 316 -23.67 -7.59 14.25
N LEU A 317 -23.24 -7.32 15.49
CA LEU A 317 -21.99 -7.86 16.05
C LEU A 317 -22.00 -9.40 16.09
N GLU A 318 -23.15 -10.01 16.43
CA GLU A 318 -23.31 -11.47 16.41
C GLU A 318 -23.26 -12.04 14.98
N ILE A 319 -23.76 -11.32 13.97
CA ILE A 319 -23.65 -11.72 12.56
C ILE A 319 -22.17 -11.73 12.11
N TYR A 320 -21.39 -10.70 12.45
CA TYR A 320 -19.96 -10.67 12.16
C TYR A 320 -19.20 -11.79 12.87
N GLU A 321 -19.49 -11.99 14.16
CA GLU A 321 -18.88 -13.07 14.95
C GLU A 321 -19.18 -14.46 14.38
N ALA A 322 -20.44 -14.70 13.98
CA ALA A 322 -20.85 -15.97 13.35
C ALA A 322 -20.18 -16.20 11.99
N ALA A 323 -19.82 -15.13 11.28
CA ALA A 323 -19.05 -15.18 10.03
C ALA A 323 -17.52 -15.27 10.26
N GLY A 324 -17.05 -15.18 11.51
CA GLY A 324 -15.62 -15.15 11.83
C GLY A 324 -14.93 -13.84 11.45
N LEU A 325 -15.69 -12.75 11.30
CA LEU A 325 -15.18 -11.43 10.92
C LEU A 325 -14.88 -10.60 12.18
N PRO A 326 -13.60 -10.41 12.55
CA PRO A 326 -13.26 -9.50 13.63
C PRO A 326 -13.60 -8.05 13.27
N VAL A 327 -13.91 -7.26 14.30
CA VAL A 327 -14.32 -5.87 14.17
C VAL A 327 -13.39 -4.96 14.96
N TYR A 328 -13.32 -3.68 14.58
CA TYR A 328 -12.67 -2.63 15.36
C TYR A 328 -13.48 -1.33 15.29
N GLY A 329 -13.25 -0.42 16.24
CA GLY A 329 -13.90 0.89 16.27
C GLY A 329 -15.37 0.89 16.69
N GLY A 330 -15.93 -0.29 16.98
CA GLY A 330 -17.26 -0.49 17.55
C GLY A 330 -17.32 -1.81 18.34
N GLY A 331 -18.30 -1.95 19.22
CA GLY A 331 -18.39 -3.12 20.10
C GLY A 331 -19.65 -3.11 20.96
N ARG A 332 -19.80 -4.11 21.86
CA ARG A 332 -20.98 -4.26 22.73
C ARG A 332 -21.04 -3.25 23.86
N ASN A 333 -19.92 -2.57 24.11
CA ASN A 333 -19.74 -1.55 25.14
C ASN A 333 -18.49 -0.72 24.80
N LYS A 334 -18.21 0.28 25.64
CA LYS A 334 -17.07 1.18 25.49
C LYS A 334 -15.71 0.47 25.54
N GLU A 335 -15.56 -0.57 26.35
CA GLU A 335 -14.29 -1.32 26.43
C GLU A 335 -14.00 -2.03 25.10
N GLU A 336 -14.98 -2.74 24.54
CA GLU A 336 -14.85 -3.41 23.24
C GLU A 336 -14.66 -2.41 22.10
N ALA A 337 -15.46 -1.34 22.06
CA ALA A 337 -15.40 -0.37 20.96
C ALA A 337 -14.04 0.34 20.87
N PHE A 338 -13.41 0.64 22.01
CA PHE A 338 -12.11 1.30 22.08
C PHE A 338 -10.93 0.32 21.98
N ALA A 339 -11.18 -0.99 21.99
CA ALA A 339 -10.12 -1.99 21.93
C ALA A 339 -9.47 -2.01 20.54
N PRO A 340 -8.12 -1.93 20.44
CA PRO A 340 -7.43 -2.16 19.19
C PRO A 340 -7.62 -3.61 18.73
N LEU A 341 -7.89 -3.82 17.45
CA LEU A 341 -7.78 -5.14 16.83
C LEU A 341 -6.33 -5.39 16.44
N TYR A 342 -5.72 -6.42 17.01
CA TYR A 342 -4.37 -6.84 16.66
C TYR A 342 -4.42 -8.00 15.68
N LEU A 343 -3.67 -7.88 14.58
CA LEU A 343 -3.48 -8.95 13.61
C LEU A 343 -1.98 -9.18 13.38
N GLU A 344 -1.61 -10.45 13.19
CA GLU A 344 -0.29 -10.81 12.72
C GLU A 344 -0.41 -11.63 11.44
N HIS A 345 0.23 -11.17 10.38
CA HIS A 345 0.29 -11.87 9.10
C HIS A 345 1.70 -11.76 8.54
N ASN A 346 2.30 -12.88 8.11
CA ASN A 346 3.65 -12.90 7.56
C ASN A 346 4.69 -12.19 8.47
N GLY A 347 4.55 -12.36 9.79
CA GLY A 347 5.39 -11.71 10.82
C GLY A 347 5.21 -10.20 10.97
N ASN A 348 4.28 -9.58 10.22
CA ASN A 348 3.90 -8.18 10.36
C ASN A 348 2.83 -8.05 11.44
N ARG A 349 3.13 -7.28 12.49
CA ARG A 349 2.21 -7.03 13.63
C ARG A 349 1.48 -5.73 13.42
N LEU A 350 0.19 -5.83 13.15
CA LEU A 350 -0.70 -4.72 12.81
C LEU A 350 -1.65 -4.43 13.98
N ALA A 351 -1.98 -3.17 14.19
CA ALA A 351 -3.08 -2.77 15.07
C ALA A 351 -4.03 -1.84 14.31
N PHE A 352 -5.32 -2.17 14.35
CA PHE A 352 -6.40 -1.36 13.80
C PHE A 352 -7.17 -0.70 14.93
N LEU A 353 -7.34 0.61 14.84
CA LEU A 353 -8.19 1.39 15.73
C LEU A 353 -9.23 2.13 14.90
N GLY A 354 -10.43 2.29 15.43
CA GLY A 354 -11.49 3.06 14.80
C GLY A 354 -12.12 4.00 15.80
N ALA A 355 -12.58 5.17 15.36
CA ALA A 355 -13.45 6.02 16.17
C ALA A 355 -14.40 6.87 15.31
N ASN A 356 -15.46 7.33 15.94
CA ASN A 356 -16.49 8.20 15.39
C ASN A 356 -16.43 9.58 16.04
N SER A 357 -16.05 10.58 15.26
CA SER A 357 -16.02 12.00 15.64
C SER A 357 -17.33 12.72 15.34
N TYR A 358 -18.08 12.28 14.34
CA TYR A 358 -19.34 12.90 13.93
C TYR A 358 -20.44 12.80 15.00
N GLY A 359 -20.49 11.69 15.74
CA GLY A 359 -21.63 11.34 16.57
C GLY A 359 -22.80 10.89 15.71
N PRO A 360 -24.07 11.13 16.10
CA PRO A 360 -24.53 11.73 17.36
C PRO A 360 -24.30 10.80 18.57
N ALA A 361 -24.52 11.31 19.79
CA ALA A 361 -24.22 10.58 21.03
C ALA A 361 -24.91 9.20 21.17
N PHE A 362 -26.04 8.97 20.50
CA PHE A 362 -26.69 7.66 20.54
C PHE A 362 -25.95 6.60 19.70
N ALA A 363 -25.12 7.01 18.73
CA ALA A 363 -24.30 6.13 17.91
C ALA A 363 -23.10 5.55 18.67
N TRP A 364 -22.66 6.25 19.72
CA TRP A 364 -21.51 5.84 20.51
C TRP A 364 -21.86 4.75 21.54
N ALA A 365 -20.87 3.89 21.77
CA ALA A 365 -20.91 2.91 22.84
C ALA A 365 -20.89 3.61 24.22
N THR A 366 -21.66 3.09 25.16
CA THR A 366 -21.57 3.46 26.59
C THR A 366 -20.89 2.34 27.36
N ASP A 367 -20.71 2.50 28.67
CA ASP A 367 -20.10 1.48 29.52
C ASP A 367 -20.80 0.12 29.43
N ASP A 368 -22.09 0.10 29.08
CA ASP A 368 -22.96 -1.09 29.08
C ASP A 368 -23.81 -1.26 27.80
N GLN A 369 -23.56 -0.47 26.74
CA GLN A 369 -24.36 -0.51 25.52
C GLN A 369 -23.52 -0.39 24.24
N PRO A 370 -23.97 -1.01 23.13
CA PRO A 370 -23.19 -1.11 21.90
C PRO A 370 -23.11 0.20 21.12
N GLY A 371 -22.08 0.33 20.28
CA GLY A 371 -21.94 1.44 19.34
C GLY A 371 -20.49 1.61 18.90
N SER A 372 -20.23 2.70 18.18
CA SER A 372 -18.89 3.10 17.79
C SER A 372 -18.10 3.70 18.96
N ALA A 373 -16.78 3.63 18.91
CA ALA A 373 -15.92 4.35 19.83
C ALA A 373 -16.05 5.86 19.58
N GLU A 374 -16.39 6.62 20.60
CA GLU A 374 -16.36 8.09 20.53
C GLU A 374 -14.92 8.57 20.29
N PHE A 375 -14.73 9.48 19.33
CA PHE A 375 -13.43 10.07 19.10
C PHE A 375 -13.07 11.09 20.19
N ASP A 376 -12.05 10.76 20.96
CA ASP A 376 -11.31 11.70 21.79
C ASP A 376 -9.83 11.61 21.40
N LEU A 377 -9.27 12.73 20.91
CA LEU A 377 -7.88 12.78 20.45
C LEU A 377 -6.91 12.33 21.55
N SER A 378 -7.14 12.74 22.80
CA SER A 378 -6.21 12.43 23.90
C SER A 378 -6.19 10.93 24.21
N ILE A 379 -7.36 10.28 24.19
CA ILE A 379 -7.51 8.84 24.44
C ILE A 379 -6.92 8.04 23.29
N MET A 380 -7.26 8.37 22.04
CA MET A 380 -6.78 7.63 20.87
C MET A 380 -5.27 7.78 20.71
N SER A 381 -4.72 9.00 20.85
CA SER A 381 -3.27 9.22 20.83
C SER A 381 -2.56 8.51 21.98
N ALA A 382 -3.14 8.46 23.18
CA ALA A 382 -2.55 7.70 24.29
C ALA A 382 -2.53 6.19 24.01
N THR A 383 -3.59 5.67 23.39
CA THR A 383 -3.71 4.27 23.00
C THR A 383 -2.67 3.90 21.95
N ILE A 384 -2.51 4.72 20.91
CA ILE A 384 -1.48 4.53 19.87
C ILE A 384 -0.08 4.53 20.49
N ARG A 385 0.24 5.52 21.33
CA ARG A 385 1.53 5.56 22.05
C ARG A 385 1.75 4.30 22.90
N ASN A 386 0.72 3.84 23.59
CA ASN A 386 0.81 2.64 24.42
C ASN A 386 1.07 1.38 23.58
N ILE A 387 0.41 1.24 22.42
CA ILE A 387 0.67 0.14 21.47
C ILE A 387 2.14 0.10 21.07
N LYS A 388 2.70 1.24 20.67
CA LYS A 388 4.11 1.36 20.27
C LYS A 388 5.07 1.12 21.43
N GLN A 389 4.83 1.74 22.59
CA GLN A 389 5.69 1.61 23.77
C GLN A 389 5.75 0.19 24.32
N LEU A 390 4.63 -0.55 24.26
CA LEU A 390 4.57 -1.94 24.69
C LEU A 390 4.99 -2.94 23.60
N GLY A 391 5.31 -2.48 22.39
CA GLY A 391 5.68 -3.34 21.25
C GLY A 391 4.57 -4.31 20.85
N ARG A 392 3.29 -3.93 21.03
CA ARG A 392 2.14 -4.79 20.71
C ARG A 392 1.85 -4.88 19.22
N ALA A 393 2.17 -3.82 18.47
CA ALA A 393 2.13 -3.79 17.02
C ALA A 393 3.19 -2.81 16.51
N GLU A 394 3.72 -3.08 15.32
CA GLU A 394 4.72 -2.25 14.67
C GLU A 394 4.10 -1.32 13.63
N VAL A 395 2.97 -1.69 13.05
CA VAL A 395 2.21 -0.83 12.12
C VAL A 395 0.83 -0.55 12.71
N VAL A 396 0.50 0.72 12.89
CA VAL A 396 -0.77 1.15 13.48
C VAL A 396 -1.61 1.86 12.42
N LEU A 397 -2.79 1.32 12.14
CA LEU A 397 -3.78 1.88 11.22
C LEU A 397 -4.94 2.45 12.03
N ALA A 398 -5.22 3.74 11.86
CA ALA A 398 -6.28 4.45 12.56
C ALA A 398 -7.35 4.92 11.57
N GLU A 399 -8.56 4.39 11.69
CA GLU A 399 -9.71 4.81 10.90
C GLU A 399 -10.58 5.79 11.71
N LEU A 400 -11.03 6.86 11.06
CA LEU A 400 -11.89 7.86 11.66
C LEU A 400 -13.07 8.17 10.78
N GLN A 401 -14.24 7.86 11.28
CA GLN A 401 -15.46 8.47 10.79
C GLN A 401 -15.51 9.91 11.30
N TYR A 402 -15.13 10.85 10.43
CA TYR A 402 -14.99 12.26 10.78
C TYR A 402 -16.21 13.06 10.33
N GLN A 403 -16.14 14.38 10.47
CA GLN A 403 -17.23 15.27 10.07
C GLN A 403 -17.55 15.15 8.57
N GLU A 404 -18.84 15.09 8.22
CA GLU A 404 -19.27 15.13 6.82
C GLU A 404 -18.81 16.42 6.13
N SER A 405 -17.98 16.26 5.10
CA SER A 405 -17.51 17.33 4.23
C SER A 405 -17.39 16.81 2.81
N TYR A 406 -18.30 17.23 1.93
CA TYR A 406 -18.36 16.83 0.53
C TYR A 406 -17.39 17.66 -0.35
N ASP A 407 -16.22 17.96 0.18
CA ASP A 407 -15.15 18.73 -0.47
C ASP A 407 -13.87 17.88 -0.51
N VAL A 408 -13.08 18.02 -1.58
CA VAL A 408 -11.77 17.37 -1.71
C VAL A 408 -10.77 17.89 -0.68
N VAL A 409 -10.91 19.14 -0.25
CA VAL A 409 -10.08 19.73 0.80
C VAL A 409 -10.61 19.30 2.17
N PRO A 410 -9.77 18.69 3.04
CA PRO A 410 -10.19 18.29 4.37
C PRO A 410 -10.47 19.50 5.25
N LEU A 411 -11.27 19.28 6.30
CA LEU A 411 -11.47 20.33 7.31
C LEU A 411 -10.16 20.62 8.06
N LEU A 412 -9.99 21.85 8.53
CA LEU A 412 -8.80 22.23 9.29
C LEU A 412 -8.61 21.33 10.53
N ASP A 413 -9.68 21.11 11.29
CA ASP A 413 -9.64 20.29 12.51
C ASP A 413 -9.41 18.80 12.18
N GLN A 414 -9.92 18.31 11.04
CA GLN A 414 -9.63 16.96 10.54
C GLN A 414 -8.12 16.81 10.29
N ARG A 415 -7.53 17.78 9.57
CA ARG A 415 -6.09 17.81 9.29
C ARG A 415 -5.26 17.83 10.57
N GLN A 416 -5.61 18.69 11.53
CA GLN A 416 -4.92 18.80 12.82
C GLN A 416 -5.01 17.50 13.64
N ASN A 417 -6.19 16.91 13.74
CA ASN A 417 -6.40 15.68 14.51
C ASN A 417 -5.66 14.49 13.89
N PHE A 418 -5.70 14.33 12.57
CA PHE A 418 -5.07 13.19 11.90
C PHE A 418 -3.54 13.30 11.98
N ASN A 419 -2.98 14.50 11.83
CA ASN A 419 -1.55 14.74 12.07
C ASN A 419 -1.16 14.43 13.52
N ALA A 420 -1.97 14.80 14.51
CA ALA A 420 -1.70 14.47 15.91
C ALA A 420 -1.75 12.95 16.21
N LEU A 421 -2.51 12.17 15.42
CA LEU A 421 -2.47 10.70 15.50
C LEU A 421 -1.19 10.13 14.89
N VAL A 422 -0.71 10.68 13.77
CA VAL A 422 0.60 10.34 13.22
C VAL A 422 1.71 10.65 14.22
N GLU A 423 1.71 11.83 14.84
CA GLU A 423 2.66 12.22 15.90
C GLU A 423 2.58 11.28 17.13
N ALA A 424 1.42 10.70 17.41
CA ALA A 424 1.26 9.71 18.46
C ALA A 424 1.84 8.33 18.09
N GLY A 425 2.12 8.08 16.81
CA GLY A 425 2.73 6.86 16.28
C GLY A 425 1.86 6.10 15.29
N ALA A 426 0.75 6.64 14.79
CA ALA A 426 0.01 5.99 13.70
C ALA A 426 0.84 5.99 12.42
N ASP A 427 0.85 4.88 11.70
CA ASP A 427 1.56 4.77 10.42
C ASP A 427 0.65 5.14 9.23
N ILE A 428 -0.65 4.84 9.38
CA ILE A 428 -1.69 5.15 8.41
C ILE A 428 -2.89 5.70 9.18
N VAL A 429 -3.37 6.88 8.79
CA VAL A 429 -4.62 7.46 9.31
C VAL A 429 -5.60 7.65 8.15
N THR A 430 -6.77 7.03 8.24
CA THR A 430 -7.77 6.99 7.17
C THR A 430 -9.08 7.60 7.64
N GLY A 431 -9.58 8.58 6.90
CA GLY A 431 -10.90 9.16 7.10
C GLY A 431 -11.96 8.44 6.28
N VAL A 432 -13.11 8.23 6.90
CA VAL A 432 -14.35 7.77 6.27
C VAL A 432 -15.47 8.79 6.58
N GLN A 433 -16.64 8.67 5.94
CA GLN A 433 -17.79 9.60 6.01
C GLN A 433 -17.68 10.92 5.21
N SER A 434 -16.54 11.27 4.61
CA SER A 434 -16.52 12.40 3.64
C SER A 434 -17.46 12.18 2.45
N HIS A 435 -17.78 10.91 2.15
CA HIS A 435 -18.52 10.42 0.97
C HIS A 435 -17.93 10.86 -0.38
N VAL A 436 -16.78 11.54 -0.36
CA VAL A 436 -15.99 11.95 -1.53
C VAL A 436 -14.52 11.61 -1.28
N PRO A 437 -13.73 11.31 -2.32
CA PRO A 437 -12.28 11.25 -2.21
C PRO A 437 -11.72 12.60 -1.77
N GLN A 438 -10.99 12.64 -0.66
CA GLN A 438 -10.32 13.84 -0.18
C GLN A 438 -8.82 13.75 -0.39
N ALA A 439 -8.16 14.88 -0.17
CA ALA A 439 -6.71 15.04 -0.15
C ALA A 439 -5.99 13.96 0.67
N MET A 440 -4.69 13.85 0.43
CA MET A 440 -3.76 12.99 1.15
C MET A 440 -2.64 13.83 1.77
N GLU A 441 -1.92 13.28 2.73
CA GLU A 441 -0.78 13.94 3.33
C GLU A 441 0.31 12.96 3.76
N PHE A 442 1.58 13.34 3.57
CA PHE A 442 2.71 12.66 4.18
C PHE A 442 3.29 13.49 5.32
N THR A 443 3.14 13.02 6.55
CA THR A 443 3.72 13.64 7.74
C THR A 443 4.70 12.66 8.39
N ASP A 444 5.95 13.08 8.58
CA ASP A 444 7.03 12.23 9.11
C ASP A 444 7.16 10.87 8.40
N GLY A 445 6.94 10.86 7.08
CA GLY A 445 6.97 9.64 6.26
C GLY A 445 5.79 8.68 6.47
N LYS A 446 4.78 9.05 7.25
CA LYS A 446 3.53 8.32 7.47
C LYS A 446 2.41 8.87 6.61
N LEU A 447 1.43 8.03 6.29
CA LEU A 447 0.39 8.37 5.33
C LEU A 447 -0.91 8.77 6.02
N ILE A 448 -1.49 9.87 5.56
CA ILE A 448 -2.84 10.29 5.91
C ILE A 448 -3.70 10.29 4.64
N LEU A 449 -4.84 9.61 4.72
CA LEU A 449 -5.92 9.58 3.72
C LEU A 449 -7.12 10.30 4.31
N TYR A 450 -7.45 11.51 3.88
CA TYR A 450 -8.53 12.26 4.56
C TYR A 450 -9.93 11.72 4.28
N GLY A 451 -10.14 11.06 3.14
CA GLY A 451 -11.44 10.53 2.77
C GLY A 451 -11.32 9.62 1.55
N LEU A 452 -11.84 8.40 1.65
CA LEU A 452 -11.84 7.44 0.55
C LEU A 452 -13.13 7.47 -0.30
N GLY A 453 -14.16 8.19 0.11
CA GLY A 453 -15.45 8.25 -0.59
C GLY A 453 -16.37 7.06 -0.28
N ASN A 454 -17.34 6.83 -1.17
CA ASN A 454 -18.31 5.74 -1.02
C ASN A 454 -17.81 4.46 -1.69
N LEU A 455 -18.00 3.31 -1.04
CA LEU A 455 -17.88 2.00 -1.68
C LEU A 455 -19.26 1.51 -2.14
N PHE A 456 -20.16 1.22 -1.19
CA PHE A 456 -21.53 0.76 -1.46
C PHE A 456 -22.55 1.68 -0.78
N PHE A 457 -22.94 2.77 -1.45
CA PHE A 457 -23.94 3.70 -0.92
C PHE A 457 -24.59 4.52 -2.04
N ASP A 458 -25.89 4.80 -1.98
CA ASP A 458 -26.69 5.37 -3.07
C ASP A 458 -26.59 6.89 -3.28
N GLN A 459 -25.53 7.55 -2.79
CA GLN A 459 -25.33 8.98 -2.99
C GLN A 459 -24.92 9.32 -4.43
N MET A 460 -25.92 9.48 -5.30
CA MET A 460 -25.74 9.77 -6.73
C MET A 460 -25.99 11.25 -7.11
N TRP A 461 -26.16 12.14 -6.12
CA TRP A 461 -26.66 13.51 -6.33
C TRP A 461 -25.58 14.50 -6.79
N SER A 462 -24.29 14.13 -6.73
CA SER A 462 -23.19 14.90 -7.33
C SER A 462 -22.14 13.97 -7.93
N GLN A 463 -21.30 14.52 -8.81
CA GLN A 463 -20.15 13.78 -9.35
C GLN A 463 -19.20 13.34 -8.22
N ALA A 464 -18.89 14.23 -7.27
CA ALA A 464 -17.95 13.95 -6.19
C ALA A 464 -18.39 12.79 -5.28
N THR A 465 -19.69 12.69 -4.98
CA THR A 465 -20.22 11.60 -4.10
C THR A 465 -20.30 10.24 -4.77
N ARG A 466 -20.19 10.21 -6.09
CA ARG A 466 -20.08 8.98 -6.87
C ARG A 466 -18.64 8.49 -6.97
N GLU A 467 -17.66 9.35 -6.72
CA GLU A 467 -16.26 8.99 -6.82
C GLU A 467 -15.83 8.26 -5.54
N GLY A 468 -14.95 7.27 -5.69
CA GLY A 468 -14.40 6.50 -4.59
C GLY A 468 -12.94 6.17 -4.84
N MET A 469 -12.24 5.86 -3.75
CA MET A 469 -10.89 5.33 -3.75
C MET A 469 -10.86 4.02 -2.94
N ILE A 470 -10.15 3.05 -3.50
CA ILE A 470 -9.70 1.85 -2.80
C ILE A 470 -8.17 1.95 -2.75
N VAL A 471 -7.59 1.64 -1.60
CA VAL A 471 -6.13 1.67 -1.43
C VAL A 471 -5.62 0.30 -1.05
N LYS A 472 -4.43 -0.06 -1.56
CA LYS A 472 -3.66 -1.21 -1.10
C LYS A 472 -2.38 -0.72 -0.45
N HIS A 473 -2.16 -1.09 0.80
CA HIS A 473 -0.95 -0.80 1.55
C HIS A 473 -0.07 -2.04 1.59
N THR A 474 1.19 -1.89 1.20
CA THR A 474 2.17 -2.97 1.32
C THR A 474 2.98 -2.79 2.58
N ILE A 475 2.85 -3.76 3.47
CA ILE A 475 3.63 -3.88 4.70
C ILE A 475 4.67 -4.97 4.51
N TYR A 476 5.93 -4.67 4.83
CA TYR A 476 7.03 -5.62 4.69
C TYR A 476 8.01 -5.46 5.86
N ASN A 477 8.32 -6.56 6.55
CA ASN A 477 9.15 -6.54 7.75
C ASN A 477 8.74 -5.44 8.73
N ASN A 478 7.45 -5.39 9.09
CA ASN A 478 6.88 -4.44 10.04
C ASN A 478 6.97 -2.96 9.61
N ARG A 479 7.14 -2.69 8.31
CA ARG A 479 7.18 -1.33 7.74
C ARG A 479 6.13 -1.16 6.65
N HIS A 480 5.41 -0.05 6.68
CA HIS A 480 4.68 0.43 5.50
C HIS A 480 5.69 0.90 4.46
N ILE A 481 5.71 0.26 3.28
CA ILE A 481 6.70 0.55 2.23
C ILE A 481 6.08 1.10 0.94
N SER A 482 4.78 0.91 0.72
CA SER A 482 4.10 1.40 -0.48
C SER A 482 2.59 1.51 -0.29
N THR A 483 1.96 2.39 -1.06
CA THR A 483 0.51 2.45 -1.23
C THR A 483 0.16 2.55 -2.71
N GLN A 484 -0.77 1.73 -3.17
CA GLN A 484 -1.42 1.84 -4.48
C GLN A 484 -2.81 2.43 -4.29
N VAL A 485 -3.21 3.35 -5.17
CA VAL A 485 -4.53 4.02 -5.14
C VAL A 485 -5.30 3.62 -6.41
N PHE A 486 -6.52 3.14 -6.24
CA PHE A 486 -7.43 2.76 -7.30
C PHE A 486 -8.70 3.59 -7.19
N THR A 487 -9.18 4.16 -8.30
CA THR A 487 -10.39 4.98 -8.28
C THR A 487 -11.59 4.24 -8.87
N THR A 488 -12.77 4.51 -8.29
CA THR A 488 -14.04 3.97 -8.75
C THR A 488 -15.04 5.09 -9.01
N LEU A 489 -15.99 4.83 -9.89
CA LEU A 489 -17.19 5.65 -10.03
C LEU A 489 -18.42 4.80 -9.76
N LEU A 490 -19.35 5.32 -8.97
CA LEU A 490 -20.58 4.65 -8.61
C LEU A 490 -21.61 4.77 -9.74
N TYR A 491 -22.21 3.63 -10.07
CA TYR A 491 -23.31 3.48 -11.01
C TYR A 491 -24.48 2.77 -10.35
N ASP A 492 -25.66 2.93 -10.96
CA ASP A 492 -26.88 2.23 -10.56
C ASP A 492 -27.14 2.29 -9.04
N TYR A 493 -26.85 3.42 -8.39
CA TYR A 493 -27.11 3.64 -6.96
C TYR A 493 -26.44 2.66 -5.99
N GLY A 494 -25.40 1.93 -6.41
CA GLY A 494 -24.77 0.96 -5.50
C GLY A 494 -23.62 0.14 -6.04
N GLN A 495 -23.27 0.26 -7.32
CA GLN A 495 -22.18 -0.54 -7.92
C GLN A 495 -20.98 0.34 -8.28
N PRO A 496 -19.88 0.28 -7.51
CA PRO A 496 -18.63 0.91 -7.89
C PRO A 496 -18.03 0.16 -9.08
N GLN A 497 -17.70 0.89 -10.14
CA GLN A 497 -16.99 0.37 -11.30
C GLN A 497 -15.62 1.06 -11.41
N TRP A 498 -14.63 0.36 -11.97
CA TRP A 498 -13.32 0.95 -12.24
C TRP A 498 -13.45 2.11 -13.23
N THR A 499 -12.85 3.23 -12.87
CA THR A 499 -12.82 4.43 -13.72
C THR A 499 -12.06 4.19 -15.01
N THR A 500 -12.44 4.88 -16.09
CA THR A 500 -11.59 4.96 -17.29
C THR A 500 -10.28 5.71 -16.98
N PRO A 501 -9.24 5.61 -17.84
CA PRO A 501 -8.01 6.38 -17.65
C PRO A 501 -8.23 7.89 -17.51
N GLU A 502 -9.18 8.46 -18.24
CA GLU A 502 -9.53 9.89 -18.16
C GLU A 502 -10.20 10.24 -16.83
N GLU A 503 -11.13 9.41 -16.37
CA GLU A 503 -11.81 9.58 -15.08
C GLU A 503 -10.83 9.44 -13.91
N ASN A 504 -9.99 8.40 -13.93
CA ASN A 504 -8.92 8.19 -12.95
C ASN A 504 -8.02 9.43 -12.87
N ARG A 505 -7.53 9.91 -14.02
CA ARG A 505 -6.68 11.10 -14.08
C ARG A 505 -7.39 12.32 -13.51
N ALA A 506 -8.67 12.53 -13.83
CA ALA A 506 -9.43 13.68 -13.35
C ALA A 506 -9.63 13.64 -11.82
N ILE A 507 -9.91 12.46 -11.24
CA ILE A 507 -10.06 12.27 -9.79
C ILE A 507 -8.73 12.51 -9.10
N LEU A 508 -7.68 11.80 -9.51
CA LEU A 508 -6.36 11.90 -8.89
C LEU A 508 -5.75 13.30 -9.03
N GLN A 509 -5.96 14.01 -10.14
CA GLN A 509 -5.53 15.41 -10.27
C GLN A 509 -6.15 16.32 -9.21
N ARG A 510 -7.44 16.13 -8.88
CA ARG A 510 -8.10 16.92 -7.83
C ARG A 510 -7.61 16.53 -6.45
N VAL A 511 -7.54 15.23 -6.16
CA VAL A 511 -7.07 14.71 -4.87
C VAL A 511 -5.64 15.13 -4.60
N TYR A 512 -4.72 14.84 -5.53
CA TYR A 512 -3.30 15.18 -5.41
C TYR A 512 -3.04 16.68 -5.45
N GLY A 513 -3.81 17.44 -6.25
CA GLY A 513 -3.74 18.90 -6.25
C GLY A 513 -4.20 19.55 -4.94
N ALA A 514 -5.04 18.87 -4.15
CA ALA A 514 -5.46 19.30 -2.81
C ALA A 514 -4.61 18.72 -1.68
N SER A 515 -3.66 17.83 -1.99
CA SER A 515 -2.83 17.08 -1.03
C SER A 515 -1.67 17.90 -0.46
N TYR A 516 -1.14 17.44 0.66
CA TYR A 516 -0.04 18.06 1.40
C TYR A 516 1.18 17.12 1.39
N TRP A 517 2.17 17.40 0.54
CA TRP A 517 3.31 16.52 0.26
C TRP A 517 4.58 16.80 1.06
#